data_AF-A0A7C1VFH4-F1
#
_entry.id   AF-A0A7C1VFH4-F1
#
_cell.length_a   1.000
_cell.length_b   1.000
_cell.length_c   1.000
_cell.angle_alpha   90.00
_cell.angle_beta   90.00
_cell.angle_gamma   90.00
#
_symmetry.space_group_name_H-M   'P 1'
#
loop_
_entity.id
_entity.type
_entity.pdbx_description
1 polymer ?
#
loop_
_entity_poly.entity_id
_entity_poly.type
_entity_poly.pdbx_seq_one_letter_code
_entity_poly.pdbx_strand_id
1 'polypeptide(L)'
;MGEKLIGRDKKRMRNLKQYKDLSDEEFDDLFEDIVGDDAEEEILHARTTEEMEELIDEKLSEFADDYDLSDMKINDRLVLRNLIRSIISLEDFEDVYEGIRSKAITRDNVIIVDRVSNVMTRLRSDISNMQNDLKLTRRIRKDSREEDFITYLENLKAKARKFYKQKSLHIFCPKCNFLLATVWLLYPDSPNSLHLKCGNEKCGYKFDIELSKLYETDNKNLENVEMP
;
A
#
# COMPACT_ATOMS: atom_id res chain seq x y z
N MET A 1 -26.93 -16.64 -9.42
CA MET A 1 -26.04 -17.08 -10.52
C MET A 1 -24.63 -16.69 -10.12
N GLY A 2 -23.82 -17.64 -9.68
CA GLY A 2 -22.44 -17.39 -9.28
C GLY A 2 -21.54 -17.39 -10.50
N GLU A 3 -20.93 -16.26 -10.82
CA GLU A 3 -19.81 -16.21 -11.76
C GLU A 3 -18.63 -16.94 -11.10
N LYS A 4 -18.38 -18.18 -11.55
CA LYS A 4 -17.16 -18.91 -11.21
C LYS A 4 -15.98 -18.16 -11.82
N LEU A 5 -14.96 -17.85 -11.02
CA LEU A 5 -13.64 -17.48 -11.50
C LEU A 5 -13.20 -18.52 -12.54
N ILE A 6 -13.07 -18.07 -13.80
CA ILE A 6 -12.77 -18.92 -14.93
C ILE A 6 -11.28 -19.22 -14.87
N GLY A 7 -10.92 -20.43 -14.41
CA GLY A 7 -9.55 -20.93 -14.56
C GLY A 7 -9.14 -20.88 -16.04
N ARG A 8 -7.92 -20.42 -16.29
CA ARG A 8 -7.29 -20.30 -17.63
C ARG A 8 -7.00 -21.68 -18.22
N ASP A 9 -8.05 -22.39 -18.61
CA ASP A 9 -7.94 -23.71 -19.22
C ASP A 9 -7.51 -23.54 -20.70
N LYS A 10 -6.31 -24.05 -21.06
CA LYS A 10 -5.67 -23.90 -22.40
C LYS A 10 -6.63 -24.24 -23.54
N LYS A 11 -7.44 -25.29 -23.35
CA LYS A 11 -8.44 -25.76 -24.31
C LYS A 11 -9.59 -24.76 -24.52
N ARG A 12 -9.97 -23.99 -23.50
CA ARG A 12 -11.01 -22.97 -23.60
C ARG A 12 -10.50 -21.71 -24.29
N MET A 13 -9.26 -21.32 -24.00
CA MET A 13 -8.59 -20.21 -24.67
C MET A 13 -8.46 -20.47 -26.17
N ARG A 14 -7.98 -21.65 -26.59
CA ARG A 14 -7.84 -22.02 -28.01
C ARG A 14 -9.11 -21.88 -28.83
N ASN A 15 -10.28 -22.11 -28.21
CA ASN A 15 -11.58 -22.05 -28.88
C ASN A 15 -12.13 -20.63 -29.07
N LEU A 16 -11.44 -19.58 -28.60
CA LEU A 16 -11.86 -18.20 -28.80
C LEU A 16 -11.66 -17.77 -30.25
N LYS A 17 -12.59 -16.96 -30.76
CA LYS A 17 -12.59 -16.49 -32.15
C LYS A 17 -11.28 -15.78 -32.55
N GLN A 18 -10.60 -15.16 -31.59
CA GLN A 18 -9.35 -14.43 -31.77
C GLN A 18 -8.12 -15.31 -31.99
N TYR A 19 -8.17 -16.60 -31.65
CA TYR A 19 -7.04 -17.52 -31.78
C TYR A 19 -7.30 -18.63 -32.81
N LYS A 20 -8.40 -18.53 -33.57
CA LYS A 20 -8.85 -19.57 -34.51
C LYS A 20 -7.90 -19.73 -35.71
N ASP A 21 -7.21 -18.66 -36.09
CA ASP A 21 -6.37 -18.61 -37.28
C ASP A 21 -4.87 -18.80 -36.95
N LEU A 22 -4.52 -18.96 -35.67
CA LEU A 22 -3.15 -19.26 -35.25
C LEU A 22 -2.87 -20.75 -35.44
N SER A 23 -1.65 -21.10 -35.85
CA SER A 23 -1.18 -22.48 -35.77
C SER A 23 -1.09 -22.96 -34.32
N ASP A 24 -0.99 -24.28 -34.12
CA ASP A 24 -0.87 -24.84 -32.77
C ASP A 24 0.43 -24.41 -32.09
N GLU A 25 1.52 -24.27 -32.84
CA GLU A 25 2.82 -23.76 -32.35
C GLU A 25 2.73 -22.27 -31.98
N GLU A 26 2.16 -21.42 -32.85
CA GLU A 26 1.99 -19.99 -32.54
C GLU A 26 1.03 -19.75 -31.37
N PHE A 27 0.02 -20.60 -31.19
CA PHE A 27 -0.87 -20.50 -30.04
C PHE A 27 -0.17 -20.95 -28.75
N ASP A 28 0.67 -21.98 -28.82
CA ASP A 28 1.40 -22.49 -27.68
C ASP A 28 2.45 -21.48 -27.20
N ASP A 29 3.19 -20.86 -28.11
CA ASP A 29 4.12 -19.76 -27.78
C ASP A 29 3.39 -18.58 -27.14
N LEU A 30 2.24 -18.18 -27.69
CA LEU A 30 1.46 -17.05 -27.18
C LEU A 30 0.76 -17.39 -25.85
N PHE A 31 0.41 -18.65 -25.63
CA PHE A 31 -0.11 -19.14 -24.36
C PHE A 31 0.99 -19.20 -23.30
N GLU A 32 2.19 -19.63 -23.66
CA GLU A 32 3.39 -19.58 -22.82
C GLU A 32 3.81 -18.13 -22.52
N ASP A 33 3.65 -17.17 -23.43
CA ASP A 33 3.87 -15.74 -23.11
C ASP A 33 2.81 -15.15 -22.16
N ILE A 34 1.57 -15.67 -22.18
CA ILE A 34 0.47 -15.20 -21.31
C ILE A 34 0.51 -15.86 -19.92
N VAL A 35 1.03 -17.09 -19.84
CA VAL A 35 0.99 -17.96 -18.65
C VAL A 35 2.37 -18.23 -18.06
N GLY A 36 3.43 -18.02 -18.83
CA GLY A 36 4.82 -18.28 -18.46
C GLY A 36 5.26 -17.45 -17.26
N ASP A 37 6.10 -18.11 -16.46
CA ASP A 37 6.73 -17.83 -15.16
C ASP A 37 6.71 -16.41 -14.54
N ASP A 38 6.54 -15.32 -15.30
CA ASP A 38 6.41 -13.95 -14.76
C ASP A 38 4.96 -13.56 -14.40
N ALA A 39 3.97 -14.36 -14.82
CA ALA A 39 2.55 -14.08 -14.55
C ALA A 39 2.00 -14.73 -13.26
N GLU A 40 2.69 -15.73 -12.71
CA GLU A 40 2.24 -16.45 -11.50
C GLU A 40 2.76 -15.85 -10.19
N GLU A 41 3.85 -15.07 -10.18
CA GLU A 41 4.35 -14.43 -8.94
C GLU A 41 3.50 -13.25 -8.45
N GLU A 42 2.56 -12.75 -9.25
CA GLU A 42 1.63 -11.67 -8.87
C GLU A 42 0.22 -12.18 -8.50
N ILE A 43 0.07 -13.49 -8.30
CA ILE A 43 -1.14 -14.04 -7.70
C ILE A 43 -1.13 -13.61 -6.24
N LEU A 44 -1.96 -12.59 -5.92
CA LEU A 44 -2.46 -12.24 -4.58
C LEU A 44 -1.86 -13.16 -3.52
N HIS A 45 -0.81 -12.73 -2.80
CA HIS A 45 -0.29 -13.47 -1.65
C HIS A 45 -1.45 -13.62 -0.66
N ALA A 46 -2.18 -14.72 -0.79
CA ALA A 46 -3.31 -15.03 0.05
C ALA A 46 -2.71 -15.37 1.39
N ARG A 47 -2.65 -14.37 2.27
CA ARG A 47 -2.17 -14.52 3.63
C ARG A 47 -2.86 -15.71 4.27
N THR A 48 -2.08 -16.52 4.96
CA THR A 48 -2.60 -17.61 5.76
C THR A 48 -3.53 -17.06 6.83
N THR A 49 -4.40 -17.92 7.38
CA THR A 49 -5.28 -17.51 8.47
C THR A 49 -4.48 -17.05 9.69
N GLU A 50 -3.31 -17.64 9.93
CA GLU A 50 -2.43 -17.27 11.06
C GLU A 50 -1.81 -15.87 10.85
N GLU A 51 -1.24 -15.57 9.68
CA GLU A 51 -0.69 -14.24 9.36
C GLU A 51 -1.76 -13.14 9.44
N MET A 52 -2.99 -13.43 8.99
CA MET A 52 -4.10 -12.48 9.11
C MET A 52 -4.47 -12.21 10.57
N GLU A 53 -4.39 -13.21 11.43
CA GLU A 53 -4.70 -13.06 12.85
C GLU A 53 -3.63 -12.25 13.59
N GLU A 54 -2.35 -12.44 13.26
CA GLU A 54 -1.25 -11.63 13.79
C GLU A 54 -1.41 -10.15 13.43
N LEU A 55 -1.72 -9.84 12.17
CA LEU A 55 -1.98 -8.47 11.71
C LEU A 55 -3.21 -7.85 12.38
N ILE A 56 -4.26 -8.65 12.60
CA ILE A 56 -5.44 -8.20 13.33
C ILE A 56 -5.07 -7.83 14.77
N ASP A 57 -4.28 -8.65 15.44
CA ASP A 57 -3.86 -8.42 16.82
C ASP A 57 -2.92 -7.20 16.94
N GLU A 58 -2.02 -7.00 15.97
CA GLU A 58 -1.18 -5.80 15.87
C GLU A 58 -2.05 -4.54 15.74
N LYS A 59 -2.96 -4.51 14.75
CA LYS A 59 -3.87 -3.39 14.54
C LYS A 59 -4.80 -3.19 15.73
N LEU A 60 -5.27 -4.25 16.39
CA LEU A 60 -6.06 -4.14 17.63
C LEU A 60 -5.27 -3.45 18.74
N SER A 61 -3.97 -3.74 18.86
CA SER A 61 -3.08 -3.05 19.81
C SER A 61 -2.96 -1.57 19.48
N GLU A 62 -2.78 -1.21 18.20
CA GLU A 62 -2.74 0.20 17.78
C GLU A 62 -4.05 0.93 18.11
N PHE A 63 -5.19 0.26 17.92
CA PHE A 63 -6.50 0.81 18.31
C PHE A 63 -6.66 0.92 19.83
N ALA A 64 -6.07 0.01 20.62
CA ALA A 64 -6.13 0.07 22.08
C ALA A 64 -5.35 1.26 22.65
N ASP A 65 -4.31 1.73 21.96
CA ASP A 65 -3.58 2.94 22.35
C ASP A 65 -4.44 4.21 22.18
N ASP A 66 -5.22 4.25 21.09
CA ASP A 66 -6.03 5.40 20.68
C ASP A 66 -7.43 5.42 21.29
N TYR A 67 -7.99 4.26 21.64
CA TYR A 67 -9.36 4.09 22.10
C TYR A 67 -9.42 3.25 23.38
N ASP A 68 -10.33 3.60 24.28
CA ASP A 68 -10.59 2.77 25.45
C ASP A 68 -11.45 1.55 25.06
N LEU A 69 -10.78 0.43 24.78
CA LEU A 69 -11.43 -0.83 24.41
C LEU A 69 -11.87 -1.66 25.63
N SER A 70 -11.57 -1.20 26.85
CA SER A 70 -11.79 -1.99 28.06
C SER A 70 -13.27 -2.26 28.35
N ASP A 71 -14.15 -1.28 28.06
CA ASP A 71 -15.60 -1.35 28.27
C ASP A 71 -16.39 -1.77 27.00
N MET A 72 -15.69 -2.22 25.95
CA MET A 72 -16.38 -2.67 24.74
C MET A 72 -17.12 -3.99 24.97
N LYS A 73 -18.41 -4.01 24.59
CA LYS A 73 -19.22 -5.22 24.59
C LYS A 73 -18.68 -6.24 23.60
N ILE A 74 -18.96 -7.52 23.84
CA ILE A 74 -18.51 -8.63 22.99
C ILE A 74 -18.91 -8.42 21.52
N ASN A 75 -20.13 -7.95 21.26
CA ASN A 75 -20.59 -7.66 19.91
C ASN A 75 -19.78 -6.54 19.26
N ASP A 76 -19.48 -5.47 20.00
CA ASP A 76 -18.68 -4.37 19.50
C ASP A 76 -17.24 -4.84 19.20
N ARG A 77 -16.67 -5.74 20.02
CA ARG A 77 -15.35 -6.32 19.76
C ARG A 77 -15.32 -7.15 18.47
N LEU A 78 -16.39 -7.88 18.16
CA LEU A 78 -16.53 -8.60 16.89
C LEU A 78 -16.62 -7.63 15.71
N VAL A 79 -17.37 -6.53 15.86
CA VAL A 79 -17.46 -5.50 14.82
C VAL A 79 -16.10 -4.80 14.63
N LEU A 80 -15.35 -4.53 15.70
CA LEU A 80 -13.99 -3.96 15.61
C LEU A 80 -13.01 -4.90 14.91
N ARG A 81 -13.07 -6.20 15.21
CA ARG A 81 -12.27 -7.20 14.52
C ARG A 81 -12.60 -7.28 13.02
N ASN A 82 -13.89 -7.20 12.67
CA ASN A 82 -14.32 -7.14 11.28
C ASN A 82 -13.90 -5.83 10.59
N LEU A 83 -13.96 -4.71 11.30
CA LEU A 83 -13.46 -3.42 10.83
C LEU A 83 -11.97 -3.51 10.47
N ILE A 84 -11.15 -4.06 11.36
CA ILE A 84 -9.71 -4.24 11.13
C ILE A 84 -9.45 -5.15 9.94
N ARG A 85 -10.17 -6.28 9.83
CA ARG A 85 -10.09 -7.16 8.65
C ARG A 85 -10.43 -6.41 7.35
N SER A 86 -11.46 -5.57 7.36
CA SER A 86 -11.82 -4.77 6.18
C SER A 86 -10.77 -3.72 5.84
N ILE A 87 -10.11 -3.12 6.83
CA ILE A 87 -8.98 -2.19 6.63
C ILE A 87 -7.80 -2.92 5.98
N ILE A 88 -7.40 -4.07 6.53
CA ILE A 88 -6.30 -4.87 5.99
C ILE A 88 -6.61 -5.29 4.55
N SER A 89 -7.81 -5.80 4.29
CA SER A 89 -8.22 -6.16 2.93
C SER A 89 -8.23 -4.96 1.98
N LEU A 90 -8.58 -3.76 2.47
CA LEU A 90 -8.54 -2.55 1.65
C LEU A 90 -7.09 -2.18 1.28
N GLU A 91 -6.16 -2.27 2.24
CA GLU A 91 -4.72 -2.08 2.00
C GLU A 91 -4.22 -3.08 0.93
N ASP A 92 -4.56 -4.36 1.07
CA ASP A 92 -4.18 -5.39 0.08
C ASP A 92 -4.76 -5.12 -1.32
N PHE A 93 -6.01 -4.65 -1.42
CA PHE A 93 -6.60 -4.28 -2.70
C PHE A 93 -5.99 -3.00 -3.29
N GLU A 94 -5.53 -2.06 -2.46
CA GLU A 94 -4.82 -0.86 -2.90
C GLU A 94 -3.47 -1.23 -3.52
N ASP A 95 -2.72 -2.13 -2.88
CA ASP A 95 -1.45 -2.64 -3.42
C ASP A 95 -1.65 -3.35 -4.77
N VAL A 96 -2.67 -4.21 -4.88
CA VAL A 96 -3.03 -4.87 -6.14
C VAL A 96 -3.47 -3.86 -7.21
N TYR A 97 -4.26 -2.86 -6.82
CA TYR A 97 -4.71 -1.83 -7.74
C TYR A 97 -3.55 -1.03 -8.32
N GLU A 98 -2.58 -0.64 -7.49
CA GLU A 98 -1.37 0.04 -7.94
C GLU A 98 -0.46 -0.86 -8.78
N GLY A 99 -0.33 -2.15 -8.41
CA GLY A 99 0.41 -3.15 -9.20
C GLY A 99 -0.16 -3.33 -10.62
N ILE A 100 -1.48 -3.36 -10.77
CA ILE A 100 -2.10 -3.44 -12.10
C ILE A 100 -1.92 -2.13 -12.88
N ARG A 101 -1.95 -0.99 -12.20
CA ARG A 101 -1.84 0.34 -12.81
C ARG A 101 -0.42 0.67 -13.28
N SER A 102 0.60 0.11 -12.64
CA SER A 102 2.00 0.28 -13.05
C SER A 102 2.33 -0.42 -14.37
N LYS A 103 1.49 -1.39 -14.79
CA LYS A 103 1.63 -2.14 -16.06
C LYS A 103 0.87 -1.47 -17.22
N ALA A 104 1.26 -1.81 -18.45
CA ALA A 104 0.58 -1.33 -19.65
C ALA A 104 -0.90 -1.76 -19.64
N ILE A 105 -1.81 -0.80 -19.91
CA ILE A 105 -3.25 -1.01 -19.84
C ILE A 105 -3.70 -1.90 -21.02
N THR A 106 -3.98 -3.18 -20.74
CA THR A 106 -4.65 -4.09 -21.68
C THR A 106 -6.16 -4.07 -21.46
N ARG A 107 -6.96 -4.51 -22.45
CA ARG A 107 -8.44 -4.59 -22.30
C ARG A 107 -8.86 -5.49 -21.14
N ASP A 108 -8.08 -6.53 -20.85
CA ASP A 108 -8.34 -7.45 -19.74
C ASP A 108 -8.01 -6.80 -18.38
N ASN A 109 -6.95 -5.99 -18.32
CA ASN A 109 -6.60 -5.23 -17.11
C ASN A 109 -7.67 -4.19 -16.75
N VAL A 110 -8.30 -3.55 -17.74
CA VAL A 110 -9.38 -2.56 -17.50
C VAL A 110 -10.56 -3.17 -16.72
N ILE A 111 -10.94 -4.41 -17.05
CA ILE A 111 -12.05 -5.11 -16.36
C ILE A 111 -11.67 -5.44 -14.92
N ILE A 112 -10.42 -5.86 -14.68
CA ILE A 112 -9.93 -6.17 -13.33
C ILE A 112 -9.85 -4.90 -12.49
N VAL A 113 -9.29 -3.81 -13.04
CA VAL A 113 -9.21 -2.49 -12.38
C VAL A 113 -10.59 -1.99 -11.96
N ASP A 114 -11.60 -2.08 -12.84
CA ASP A 114 -12.96 -1.65 -12.51
C ASP A 114 -13.58 -2.52 -11.39
N ARG A 115 -13.36 -3.84 -11.43
CA ARG A 115 -13.83 -4.75 -10.36
C ARG A 115 -13.16 -4.46 -9.03
N VAL A 116 -11.83 -4.28 -9.01
CA VAL A 116 -11.06 -3.95 -7.79
C VAL A 116 -11.51 -2.60 -7.24
N SER A 117 -11.64 -1.58 -8.09
CA SER A 117 -12.13 -0.25 -7.70
C SER A 117 -13.54 -0.30 -7.07
N ASN A 118 -14.44 -1.11 -7.63
CA ASN A 118 -15.77 -1.32 -7.07
C ASN A 118 -15.73 -2.02 -5.71
N VAL A 119 -14.88 -3.01 -5.52
CA VAL A 119 -14.67 -3.69 -4.23
C VAL A 119 -14.10 -2.72 -3.20
N MET A 120 -13.07 -1.94 -3.55
CA MET A 120 -12.49 -0.92 -2.67
C MET A 120 -13.52 0.15 -2.26
N THR A 121 -14.37 0.59 -3.19
CA THR A 121 -15.44 1.55 -2.89
C THR A 121 -16.44 0.99 -1.88
N ARG A 122 -16.81 -0.30 -2.00
CA ARG A 122 -17.67 -0.98 -1.03
C ARG A 122 -16.98 -1.12 0.32
N LEU A 123 -15.73 -1.58 0.35
CA LEU A 123 -14.95 -1.69 1.59
C LEU A 123 -14.84 -0.35 2.32
N ARG A 124 -14.60 0.75 1.61
CA ARG A 124 -14.58 2.10 2.21
C ARG A 124 -15.92 2.48 2.84
N SER A 125 -17.02 2.15 2.17
CA SER A 125 -18.37 2.35 2.73
C SER A 125 -18.60 1.49 3.98
N ASP A 126 -18.24 0.21 3.94
CA ASP A 126 -18.41 -0.72 5.05
C ASP A 126 -17.55 -0.33 6.26
N ILE A 127 -16.30 0.07 6.02
CA ILE A 127 -15.40 0.64 7.03
C ILE A 127 -16.04 1.87 7.67
N SER A 128 -16.55 2.80 6.86
CA SER A 128 -17.21 4.00 7.39
C SER A 128 -18.45 3.66 8.23
N ASN A 129 -19.24 2.67 7.82
CA ASN A 129 -20.42 2.21 8.55
C ASN A 129 -20.02 1.57 9.89
N MET A 130 -19.05 0.65 9.88
CA MET A 130 -18.55 0.02 11.10
C MET A 130 -17.91 1.02 12.06
N GLN A 131 -17.17 2.02 11.57
CA GLN A 131 -16.63 3.10 12.40
C GLN A 131 -17.73 3.95 13.06
N ASN A 132 -18.83 4.19 12.34
CA ASN A 132 -19.99 4.89 12.88
C ASN A 132 -20.72 4.04 13.94
N ASP A 133 -20.92 2.75 13.68
CA ASP A 133 -21.57 1.81 14.60
C ASP A 133 -20.80 1.66 15.91
N LEU A 134 -19.47 1.52 15.80
CA LEU A 134 -18.56 1.49 16.94
C LEU A 134 -18.38 2.85 17.60
N LYS A 135 -18.95 3.92 17.02
CA LYS A 135 -18.77 5.31 17.46
C LYS A 135 -17.30 5.68 17.65
N LEU A 136 -16.42 5.10 16.83
CA LEU A 136 -14.99 5.44 16.77
C LEU A 136 -14.76 6.82 16.12
N THR A 137 -15.82 7.44 15.58
CA THR A 137 -15.84 8.85 15.22
C THR A 137 -15.62 9.70 16.47
N ARG A 138 -14.78 10.75 16.36
CA ARG A 138 -14.25 11.75 17.35
C ARG A 138 -14.73 11.78 18.83
N ARG A 139 -15.91 11.29 19.18
CA ARG A 139 -16.67 11.37 20.43
C ARG A 139 -16.44 10.21 21.44
N ILE A 140 -15.58 9.22 21.14
CA ILE A 140 -15.12 8.21 22.14
C ILE A 140 -13.58 8.17 22.17
N ARG A 141 -12.94 9.33 22.02
CA ARG A 141 -11.54 9.48 22.41
C ARG A 141 -11.51 9.78 23.88
N LYS A 142 -11.44 8.76 24.74
CA LYS A 142 -11.29 8.86 26.20
C LYS A 142 -11.99 10.12 26.79
N ASP A 143 -13.25 10.35 26.46
CA ASP A 143 -14.01 11.57 26.85
C ASP A 143 -14.23 11.67 28.38
N SER A 144 -13.69 10.71 29.16
CA SER A 144 -13.71 10.68 30.63
C SER A 144 -12.34 10.86 31.29
N ARG A 145 -11.25 10.99 30.51
CA ARG A 145 -9.99 11.52 31.03
C ARG A 145 -9.76 12.82 30.28
N GLU A 146 -9.58 13.92 31.00
CA GLU A 146 -8.91 15.09 30.47
C GLU A 146 -7.52 14.64 29.97
N GLU A 147 -7.43 14.07 28.76
CA GLU A 147 -6.21 14.10 27.98
C GLU A 147 -6.01 15.59 27.73
N ASP A 148 -5.20 16.19 28.60
CA ASP A 148 -4.72 17.55 28.51
C ASP A 148 -4.47 17.84 27.04
N PHE A 149 -5.12 18.86 26.47
CA PHE A 149 -5.07 19.16 25.03
C PHE A 149 -3.63 19.14 24.48
N ILE A 150 -2.67 19.44 25.36
CA ILE A 150 -1.23 19.32 25.19
C ILE A 150 -0.81 17.90 24.80
N THR A 151 -1.16 16.87 25.57
CA THR A 151 -0.84 15.45 25.30
C THR A 151 -1.42 14.99 23.97
N TYR A 152 -2.66 15.37 23.66
CA TYR A 152 -3.26 15.05 22.35
C TYR A 152 -2.46 15.71 21.21
N LEU A 153 -2.10 16.98 21.37
CA LEU A 153 -1.34 17.74 20.38
C LEU A 153 0.09 17.19 20.23
N GLU A 154 0.70 16.69 21.31
CA GLU A 154 1.98 16.00 21.29
C GLU A 154 1.90 14.64 20.57
N ASN A 155 0.87 13.84 20.85
CA ASN A 155 0.62 12.58 20.15
C ASN A 155 0.39 12.81 18.66
N LEU A 156 -0.37 13.85 18.30
CA LEU A 156 -0.61 14.22 16.91
C LEU A 156 0.68 14.69 16.21
N LYS A 157 1.52 15.46 16.90
CA LYS A 157 2.87 15.81 16.41
C LYS A 157 3.75 14.58 16.25
N ALA A 158 3.71 13.63 17.17
CA ALA A 158 4.48 12.39 17.10
C ALA A 158 4.06 11.54 15.91
N LYS A 159 2.75 11.36 15.69
CA LYS A 159 2.19 10.66 14.51
C LYS A 159 2.54 11.38 13.22
N ALA A 160 2.39 12.70 13.16
CA ALA A 160 2.78 13.49 12.01
C ALA A 160 4.29 13.38 11.71
N ARG A 161 5.15 13.34 12.74
CA ARG A 161 6.59 13.10 12.58
C ARG A 161 6.88 11.70 12.08
N LYS A 162 6.22 10.66 12.60
CA LYS A 162 6.38 9.28 12.14
C LYS A 162 5.99 9.16 10.67
N PHE A 163 4.83 9.71 10.32
CA PHE A 163 4.34 9.75 8.94
C PHE A 163 5.30 10.53 8.03
N TYR A 164 5.77 11.70 8.46
CA TYR A 164 6.77 12.48 7.74
C TYR A 164 8.03 11.65 7.50
N LYS A 165 8.64 11.07 8.54
CA LYS A 165 9.85 10.23 8.42
C LYS A 165 9.66 9.03 7.49
N GLN A 166 8.47 8.42 7.48
CA GLN A 166 8.15 7.29 6.60
C GLN A 166 7.95 7.69 5.13
N LYS A 167 7.48 8.91 4.86
CA LYS A 167 7.12 9.34 3.49
C LYS A 167 8.12 10.32 2.86
N SER A 168 8.92 11.00 3.67
CA SER A 168 9.90 11.99 3.20
C SER A 168 11.23 11.33 2.86
N LEU A 169 11.69 11.55 1.64
CA LEU A 169 13.00 11.13 1.16
C LEU A 169 14.02 12.24 1.45
N HIS A 170 15.13 11.88 2.08
CA HIS A 170 16.19 12.80 2.46
C HIS A 170 17.40 12.60 1.54
N ILE A 171 17.80 13.66 0.86
CA ILE A 171 18.92 13.61 -0.10
C ILE A 171 20.08 14.42 0.45
N PHE A 172 21.16 13.71 0.80
CA PHE A 172 22.40 14.28 1.29
C PHE A 172 23.46 14.32 0.19
N CYS A 173 24.39 15.26 0.29
CA CYS A 173 25.56 15.28 -0.58
C CYS A 173 26.54 14.15 -0.21
N PRO A 174 26.93 13.25 -1.13
CA PRO A 174 27.84 12.14 -0.85
C PRO A 174 29.23 12.54 -0.34
N LYS A 175 29.67 13.78 -0.60
CA LYS A 175 31.01 14.25 -0.22
C LYS A 175 31.08 14.99 1.10
N CYS A 176 30.02 15.70 1.48
CA CYS A 176 30.04 16.58 2.65
C CYS A 176 28.88 16.34 3.61
N ASN A 177 28.06 15.32 3.36
CA ASN A 177 26.91 14.91 4.16
C ASN A 177 25.90 16.04 4.45
N PHE A 178 25.90 17.08 3.62
CA PHE A 178 24.99 18.20 3.74
C PHE A 178 23.62 17.82 3.17
N LEU A 179 22.54 18.06 3.91
CA LEU A 179 21.17 17.83 3.44
C LEU A 179 20.85 18.83 2.32
N LEU A 180 20.61 18.34 1.11
CA LEU A 180 20.33 19.17 -0.07
C LEU A 180 18.84 19.37 -0.28
N ALA A 181 18.05 18.32 -0.12
CA ALA A 181 16.61 18.37 -0.36
C ALA A 181 15.90 17.32 0.49
N THR A 182 14.66 17.65 0.85
CA THR A 182 13.68 16.69 1.34
C THR A 182 12.54 16.63 0.33
N VAL A 183 12.26 15.44 -0.18
CA VAL A 183 11.32 15.24 -1.28
C VAL A 183 10.20 14.33 -0.80
N TRP A 184 8.98 14.62 -1.21
CA TRP A 184 7.85 13.71 -1.06
C TRP A 184 7.33 13.37 -2.44
N LEU A 185 7.42 12.10 -2.82
CA LEU A 185 6.85 11.61 -4.06
C LEU A 185 5.36 11.34 -3.92
N LEU A 186 4.60 11.89 -4.86
CA LEU A 186 3.20 11.51 -5.05
C LEU A 186 3.08 10.11 -5.67
N TYR A 187 4.08 9.70 -6.47
CA TYR A 187 4.16 8.41 -7.16
C TYR A 187 5.55 7.79 -6.94
N PRO A 188 5.73 6.91 -5.94
CA PRO A 188 7.04 6.37 -5.55
C PRO A 188 7.70 5.49 -6.62
N ASP A 189 6.90 4.78 -7.42
CA ASP A 189 7.40 3.79 -8.41
C ASP A 189 7.71 4.39 -9.78
N SER A 190 7.47 5.69 -9.95
CA SER A 190 7.85 6.36 -11.18
C SER A 190 9.38 6.53 -11.25
N PRO A 191 10.02 6.34 -12.42
CA PRO A 191 11.47 6.46 -12.60
C PRO A 191 11.91 7.93 -12.56
N ASN A 192 11.66 8.59 -11.45
CA ASN A 192 12.02 9.97 -11.21
C ASN A 192 13.49 10.03 -10.82
N SER A 193 14.28 10.76 -11.59
CA SER A 193 15.65 11.11 -11.24
C SER A 193 15.76 12.60 -10.93
N LEU A 194 16.60 12.94 -9.95
CA LEU A 194 16.97 14.32 -9.66
C LEU A 194 18.44 14.53 -9.95
N HIS A 195 18.72 15.56 -10.75
CA HIS A 195 20.05 16.08 -10.98
C HIS A 195 20.34 17.17 -9.96
N LEU A 196 21.20 16.88 -8.97
CA LEU A 196 21.44 17.78 -7.85
C LEU A 196 22.88 18.31 -7.87
N LYS A 197 23.02 19.58 -7.49
CA LYS A 197 24.30 20.23 -7.25
C LYS A 197 24.38 20.63 -5.77
N CYS A 198 25.47 20.27 -5.11
CA CYS A 198 25.69 20.65 -3.73
C CYS A 198 25.75 22.18 -3.58
N GLY A 199 24.92 22.73 -2.70
CA GLY A 199 24.87 24.17 -2.39
C GLY A 199 26.00 24.66 -1.48
N ASN A 200 26.79 23.75 -0.90
CA ASN A 200 27.97 24.13 -0.13
C ASN A 200 29.06 24.66 -1.08
N GLU A 201 29.45 25.94 -0.90
CA GLU A 201 30.43 26.65 -1.73
C GLU A 201 31.76 25.90 -1.85
N LYS A 202 32.15 25.14 -0.81
CA LYS A 202 33.40 24.36 -0.80
C LYS A 202 33.31 23.02 -1.51
N CYS A 203 32.10 22.50 -1.73
CA CYS A 203 31.89 21.15 -2.29
C CYS A 203 31.54 21.20 -3.78
N GLY A 204 30.45 21.90 -4.13
CA GLY A 204 29.99 22.05 -5.51
C GLY A 204 29.71 20.75 -6.29
N TYR A 205 29.71 19.60 -5.62
CA TYR A 205 29.60 18.28 -6.23
C TYR A 205 28.24 18.09 -6.92
N LYS A 206 28.26 17.53 -8.12
CA LYS A 206 27.07 17.20 -8.91
C LYS A 206 26.89 15.70 -8.96
N PHE A 207 25.66 15.24 -8.76
CA PHE A 207 25.32 13.83 -8.83
C PHE A 207 23.85 13.67 -9.17
N ASP A 208 23.55 12.49 -9.67
CA ASP A 208 22.21 12.11 -10.06
C ASP A 208 21.73 11.04 -9.09
N ILE A 209 20.46 11.14 -8.70
CA ILE A 209 19.86 10.16 -7.84
C ILE A 209 18.52 9.71 -8.39
N GLU A 210 18.32 8.41 -8.39
CA GLU A 210 17.05 7.79 -8.66
C GLU A 210 16.25 7.73 -7.38
N LEU A 211 15.06 8.32 -7.37
CA LEU A 211 14.29 8.49 -6.14
C LEU A 211 13.63 7.20 -5.66
N SER A 212 13.33 6.27 -6.56
CA SER A 212 12.79 4.94 -6.21
C SER A 212 13.74 4.17 -5.28
N LYS A 213 15.04 4.20 -5.58
CA LYS A 213 16.10 3.55 -4.78
C LYS A 213 16.23 4.08 -3.35
N LEU A 214 15.71 5.28 -3.07
CA LEU A 214 15.78 5.85 -1.72
C LEU A 214 14.86 5.13 -0.73
N TYR A 215 13.78 4.50 -1.19
CA TYR A 215 12.89 3.73 -0.34
C TYR A 215 13.55 2.44 0.17
N GLU A 216 14.47 1.87 -0.60
CA GLU A 216 15.24 0.67 -0.21
C GLU A 216 16.26 0.97 0.90
N THR A 217 16.72 2.22 1.00
CA THR A 217 17.79 2.65 1.91
C THR A 217 17.27 3.55 3.03
N ASP A 218 16.17 3.16 3.70
CA ASP A 218 15.56 3.89 4.81
C ASP A 218 15.26 5.37 4.51
N ASN A 219 14.76 5.67 3.31
CA ASN A 219 14.44 7.02 2.85
C ASN A 219 15.63 7.98 2.80
N LYS A 220 16.87 7.49 2.70
CA LYS A 220 18.10 8.30 2.62
C LYS A 220 19.08 7.73 1.60
N ASN A 221 19.86 8.59 0.94
CA ASN A 221 20.84 8.14 -0.07
C ASN A 221 22.20 7.70 0.51
N LEU A 222 22.40 7.88 1.82
CA LEU A 222 23.64 7.55 2.51
C LEU A 222 23.29 6.82 3.81
N GLU A 223 23.82 5.61 3.99
CA GLU A 223 23.56 4.80 5.20
C GLU A 223 24.13 5.46 6.47
N ASN A 224 25.29 6.12 6.34
CA ASN A 224 26.07 6.66 7.46
C ASN A 224 25.59 8.02 8.01
N VAL A 225 24.39 8.47 7.64
CA VAL A 225 23.84 9.75 8.13
C VAL A 225 22.69 9.49 9.10
N GLU A 226 22.83 10.04 10.30
CA GLU A 226 21.74 10.08 11.29
C GLU A 226 20.71 11.13 10.85
N MET A 227 19.45 10.70 10.73
CA MET A 227 18.34 11.61 10.49
C MET A 227 18.01 12.37 11.78
N PRO A 228 17.78 13.70 11.70
CA PRO A 228 17.36 14.49 12.86
C PRO A 228 15.98 14.09 13.44
#